data_AF-A0A895YNW4-F1
#
_entry.id   AF-A0A895YNW4-F1
#
_cell.length_a   1.000
_cell.length_b   1.000
_cell.length_c   1.000
_cell.angle_alpha   90.00
_cell.angle_beta   90.00
_cell.angle_gamma   90.00
#
_symmetry.space_group_name_H-M   'P 1'
#
loop_
_entity.id
_entity.type
_entity.pdbx_description
1 polymer ?
#
loop_
_entity_poly.entity_id
_entity_poly.type
_entity_poly.pdbx_seq_one_letter_code
_entity_poly.pdbx_strand_id
1 'polypeptide(L)'
;MAERQSIVVNGDLGSGKTTVTLKLSERLDIRRISVGDLYREMARRRGMTTLQLNRHAELDDAVDAYVDSLQGEIAQSGEQLVVDSRLAWFFFTDALKVHLITDPTVAAERVLGRPSSEVESYATLVEARQRLRERSESERARFLVTYGADKCRLRNYNLVCDSTRATPDEIVDQIAAAFHGTLAPQTVRSAPPLLLIDPRRIYPTQESQALRDEDPEFVAAIGRAGPGALAPLRLGFADNQFFAVDGHRRLSAALRNDFSFVPASLAAEGDEPVVGGLSAKAYLESEVGPSIVYDWAELHGLELPLPEHLRQESPVGD
;
A
#
# COMPACT_ATOMS: atom_id res chain seq x y z
N MET A 1 14.01 -26.06 4.73
CA MET A 1 12.84 -25.18 4.51
C MET A 1 13.35 -23.97 3.76
N ALA A 2 12.83 -23.66 2.58
CA ALA A 2 13.44 -22.68 1.68
C ALA A 2 13.33 -21.26 2.27
N GLU A 3 14.47 -20.59 2.46
CA GLU A 3 14.52 -19.15 2.68
C GLU A 3 13.95 -18.44 1.43
N ARG A 4 13.11 -17.42 1.63
CA ARG A 4 12.56 -16.64 0.52
C ARG A 4 13.72 -16.02 -0.26
N GLN A 5 13.80 -16.29 -1.56
CA GLN A 5 14.98 -15.92 -2.33
C GLN A 5 14.96 -14.45 -2.73
N SER A 6 13.79 -13.91 -3.06
CA SER A 6 13.65 -12.58 -3.67
C SER A 6 12.68 -11.67 -2.92
N ILE A 7 12.81 -10.37 -3.13
CA ILE A 7 11.87 -9.34 -2.67
C ILE A 7 11.17 -8.79 -3.91
N VAL A 8 9.86 -8.96 -3.99
CA VAL A 8 9.06 -8.40 -5.09
C VAL A 8 8.21 -7.25 -4.54
N VAL A 9 8.40 -6.06 -5.12
CA VAL A 9 7.74 -4.84 -4.65
C VAL A 9 6.73 -4.40 -5.69
N ASN A 10 5.45 -4.48 -5.33
CA ASN A 10 4.37 -3.75 -5.97
C ASN A 10 4.17 -2.41 -5.26
N GLY A 11 3.55 -1.44 -5.93
CA GLY A 11 3.13 -0.23 -5.26
C GLY A 11 2.23 0.65 -6.11
N ASP A 12 1.42 1.43 -5.41
CA ASP A 12 0.53 2.42 -6.00
C ASP A 12 1.32 3.48 -6.76
N LEU A 13 0.63 4.18 -7.67
CA LEU A 13 1.22 5.33 -8.34
C LEU A 13 1.62 6.38 -7.29
N GLY A 14 2.83 6.93 -7.41
CA GLY A 14 3.33 7.90 -6.42
C GLY A 14 3.78 7.32 -5.08
N SER A 15 3.73 5.99 -4.87
CA SER A 15 4.10 5.34 -3.60
C SER A 15 5.61 5.32 -3.27
N GLY A 16 6.49 5.69 -4.21
CA GLY A 16 7.94 5.68 -4.00
C GLY A 16 8.64 4.35 -4.29
N LYS A 17 7.96 3.40 -4.94
CA LYS A 17 8.50 2.07 -5.29
C LYS A 17 9.92 2.07 -5.90
N THR A 18 10.19 2.93 -6.88
CA THR A 18 11.52 2.98 -7.50
C THR A 18 12.60 3.38 -6.50
N THR A 19 12.32 4.37 -5.65
CA THR A 19 13.24 4.80 -4.60
C THR A 19 13.50 3.69 -3.57
N VAL A 20 12.44 3.03 -3.10
CA VAL A 20 12.55 1.94 -2.11
C VAL A 20 13.32 0.75 -2.68
N THR A 21 13.04 0.34 -3.92
CA THR A 21 13.73 -0.80 -4.55
C THR A 21 15.21 -0.53 -4.84
N LEU A 22 15.57 0.71 -5.21
CA LEU A 22 16.97 1.12 -5.35
C LEU A 22 17.71 1.04 -4.01
N LYS A 23 17.14 1.65 -2.97
CA LYS A 23 17.73 1.61 -1.62
C LYS A 23 17.83 0.20 -1.05
N LEU A 24 16.81 -0.65 -1.27
CA LEU A 24 16.86 -2.06 -0.86
C LEU A 24 17.99 -2.82 -1.54
N SER A 25 18.17 -2.61 -2.85
CA SER A 25 19.23 -3.22 -3.64
C SER A 25 20.60 -2.87 -3.08
N GLU A 26 20.84 -1.58 -2.82
CA GLU A 26 22.09 -1.09 -2.22
C GLU A 26 22.29 -1.62 -0.79
N ARG A 27 21.22 -1.61 0.03
CA ARG A 27 21.29 -1.98 1.44
C ARG A 27 21.56 -3.45 1.69
N LEU A 28 21.04 -4.32 0.82
CA LEU A 28 21.12 -5.77 0.92
C LEU A 28 22.18 -6.39 -0.01
N ASP A 29 22.80 -5.58 -0.88
CA ASP A 29 23.69 -6.05 -1.95
C ASP A 29 23.03 -7.10 -2.87
N ILE A 30 21.74 -6.88 -3.15
CA ILE A 30 20.92 -7.75 -4.01
C ILE A 30 20.62 -7.00 -5.30
N ARG A 31 20.82 -7.65 -6.45
CA ARG A 31 20.57 -7.03 -7.75
C ARG A 31 19.10 -6.62 -7.92
N ARG A 32 18.88 -5.39 -8.41
CA ARG A 32 17.56 -4.88 -8.79
C ARG A 32 17.22 -5.17 -10.24
N ILE A 33 15.99 -5.65 -10.48
CA ILE A 33 15.36 -5.72 -11.80
C ILE A 33 14.08 -4.91 -11.78
N SER A 34 13.81 -4.17 -12.86
CA SER A 34 12.61 -3.36 -13.01
C SER A 34 11.91 -3.69 -14.31
N VAL A 35 10.71 -4.27 -14.19
CA VAL A 35 9.89 -4.64 -15.34
C VAL A 35 9.47 -3.39 -16.13
N GLY A 36 9.27 -2.27 -15.43
CA GLY A 36 9.02 -0.98 -16.07
C GLY A 36 10.21 -0.46 -16.89
N ASP A 37 11.44 -0.67 -16.43
CA ASP A 37 12.65 -0.32 -17.20
C ASP A 37 12.80 -1.21 -18.43
N LEU A 38 12.48 -2.50 -18.32
CA LEU A 38 12.47 -3.44 -19.45
C LEU A 38 11.47 -2.99 -20.54
N TYR A 39 10.25 -2.63 -20.17
CA TYR A 39 9.26 -2.07 -21.11
C TYR A 39 9.76 -0.79 -21.80
N ARG A 40 10.38 0.12 -21.04
CA ARG A 40 10.94 1.37 -21.61
C ARG A 40 12.05 1.10 -22.61
N GLU A 41 12.95 0.18 -22.30
CA GLU A 41 14.03 -0.21 -23.20
C GLU A 41 13.50 -0.91 -24.46
N MET A 42 12.48 -1.76 -24.33
CA MET A 42 11.78 -2.37 -25.47
C MET A 42 11.14 -1.33 -26.38
N ALA A 43 10.46 -0.32 -25.79
CA ALA A 43 9.85 0.77 -26.54
C ALA A 43 10.91 1.54 -27.33
N ARG A 44 12.02 1.90 -26.67
CA ARG A 44 13.15 2.61 -27.29
C ARG A 44 13.75 1.83 -28.45
N ARG A 45 13.96 0.52 -28.31
CA ARG A 45 14.47 -0.35 -29.39
C ARG A 45 13.54 -0.43 -30.60
N ARG A 46 12.24 -0.25 -30.39
CA ARG A 46 11.23 -0.21 -31.45
C ARG A 46 10.94 1.19 -32.00
N GLY A 47 11.67 2.21 -31.54
CA GLY A 47 11.43 3.61 -31.92
C GLY A 47 10.07 4.14 -31.46
N MET A 48 9.50 3.56 -30.39
CA MET A 48 8.21 3.92 -29.82
C MET A 48 8.37 4.58 -28.44
N THR A 49 7.39 5.39 -28.04
CA THR A 49 7.25 5.84 -26.65
C THR A 49 6.65 4.73 -25.78
N THR A 50 6.82 4.81 -24.46
CA THR A 50 6.20 3.85 -23.52
C THR A 50 4.67 3.84 -23.65
N LEU A 51 4.06 4.99 -23.92
CA LEU A 51 2.61 5.10 -24.14
C LEU A 51 2.20 4.41 -25.45
N GLN A 52 2.96 4.61 -26.53
CA GLN A 52 2.73 3.94 -27.81
C GLN A 52 2.88 2.43 -27.68
N LEU A 53 3.90 1.95 -26.95
CA LEU A 53 4.08 0.52 -26.72
C LEU A 53 2.93 -0.05 -25.86
N ASN A 54 2.45 0.66 -24.83
CA ASN A 54 1.27 0.22 -24.06
C ASN A 54 0.01 0.12 -24.93
N ARG A 55 -0.28 1.14 -25.74
CA ARG A 55 -1.42 1.10 -26.68
C ARG A 55 -1.26 0.01 -27.74
N HIS A 56 -0.03 -0.27 -28.14
CA HIS A 56 0.27 -1.35 -29.08
C HIS A 56 0.07 -2.72 -28.42
N ALA A 57 0.46 -2.88 -27.15
CA ALA A 57 0.22 -4.09 -26.37
C ALA A 57 -1.29 -4.34 -26.13
N GLU A 58 -2.12 -3.29 -26.02
CA GLU A 58 -3.58 -3.43 -25.98
C GLU A 58 -4.19 -3.99 -27.28
N LEU A 59 -3.46 -3.94 -28.39
CA LEU A 59 -3.90 -4.43 -29.72
C LEU A 59 -3.17 -5.70 -30.16
N ASP A 60 -2.06 -6.05 -29.49
CA ASP A 60 -1.20 -7.20 -29.78
C ASP A 60 -0.67 -7.80 -28.47
N ASP A 61 -1.33 -8.88 -28.05
CA ASP A 61 -1.02 -9.63 -26.81
C ASP A 61 0.43 -10.16 -26.78
N ALA A 62 1.15 -10.17 -27.90
CA ALA A 62 2.51 -10.71 -27.98
C ALA A 62 3.51 -9.97 -27.09
N VAL A 63 3.34 -8.65 -26.88
CA VAL A 63 4.24 -7.88 -26.01
C VAL A 63 4.04 -8.26 -24.54
N ASP A 64 2.78 -8.35 -24.10
CA ASP A 64 2.44 -8.71 -22.72
C ASP A 64 2.81 -10.17 -22.45
N ALA A 65 2.48 -11.09 -23.36
CA ALA A 65 2.87 -12.51 -23.25
C ALA A 65 4.39 -12.70 -23.18
N TYR A 66 5.17 -11.91 -23.92
CA TYR A 66 6.64 -11.94 -23.84
C TYR A 66 7.13 -11.47 -22.48
N VAL A 67 6.59 -10.38 -21.94
CA VAL A 67 7.00 -9.87 -20.63
C VAL A 67 6.58 -10.80 -19.50
N ASP A 68 5.43 -11.45 -19.61
CA ASP A 68 4.99 -12.48 -18.67
C ASP A 68 5.91 -13.70 -18.69
N SER A 69 6.27 -14.19 -19.89
CA SER A 69 7.26 -15.26 -20.04
C SER A 69 8.58 -14.88 -19.37
N LEU A 70 9.07 -13.67 -19.63
CA LEU A 70 10.31 -13.17 -19.04
C LEU A 70 10.22 -13.07 -17.51
N GLN A 71 9.11 -12.59 -16.96
CA GLN A 71 8.89 -12.54 -15.50
C GLN A 71 8.89 -13.95 -14.90
N GLY A 72 8.26 -14.92 -15.58
CA GLY A 72 8.24 -16.32 -15.17
C GLY A 72 9.63 -16.96 -15.22
N GLU A 73 10.40 -16.72 -16.27
CA GLU A 73 11.79 -17.20 -16.41
C GLU A 73 12.70 -16.62 -15.32
N ILE A 74 12.60 -15.31 -15.04
CA ILE A 74 13.34 -14.67 -13.95
C ILE A 74 12.93 -15.27 -12.61
N ALA A 75 11.64 -15.49 -12.36
CA ALA A 75 11.15 -16.11 -11.13
C ALA A 75 11.69 -17.53 -10.94
N GLN A 76 11.85 -18.29 -12.03
CA GLN A 76 12.36 -19.67 -12.02
C GLN A 76 13.89 -19.76 -12.04
N SER A 77 14.60 -18.67 -12.30
CA SER A 77 16.08 -18.66 -12.37
C SER A 77 16.77 -19.05 -11.06
N GLY A 78 16.09 -18.92 -9.92
CA GLY A 78 16.67 -19.10 -8.59
C GLY A 78 17.61 -17.95 -8.16
N GLU A 79 17.74 -16.89 -8.96
CA GLU A 79 18.50 -15.69 -8.61
C GLU A 79 17.75 -14.92 -7.50
N GLN A 80 18.50 -14.55 -6.46
CA GLN A 80 18.01 -13.64 -5.42
C GLN A 80 17.97 -12.22 -5.96
N LEU A 81 16.78 -11.61 -5.97
CA LEU A 81 16.51 -10.35 -6.68
C LEU A 81 15.63 -9.40 -5.87
N VAL A 82 15.81 -8.09 -6.10
CA VAL A 82 14.83 -7.05 -5.77
C VAL A 82 14.08 -6.68 -7.06
N VAL A 83 12.79 -7.01 -7.13
CA VAL A 83 11.99 -6.83 -8.36
C VAL A 83 11.01 -5.68 -8.20
N ASP A 84 11.15 -4.66 -9.03
CA ASP A 84 10.23 -3.54 -9.21
C ASP A 84 9.23 -3.88 -10.34
N SER A 85 8.01 -4.27 -9.98
CA SER A 85 6.97 -4.64 -10.95
C SER A 85 5.57 -4.32 -10.41
N ARG A 86 4.56 -4.26 -11.27
CA ARG A 86 3.15 -4.16 -10.84
C ARG A 86 2.49 -5.53 -10.63
N LEU A 87 3.10 -6.59 -11.17
CA LEU A 87 2.53 -7.94 -11.20
C LEU A 87 3.52 -9.06 -10.81
N ALA A 88 4.80 -8.75 -10.54
CA ALA A 88 5.77 -9.81 -10.16
C ALA A 88 5.35 -10.65 -8.95
N TRP A 89 4.56 -10.09 -8.02
CA TRP A 89 3.99 -10.84 -6.90
C TRP A 89 3.11 -12.02 -7.33
N PHE A 90 2.55 -12.00 -8.55
CA PHE A 90 1.77 -13.09 -9.12
C PHE A 90 2.68 -14.23 -9.62
N PHE A 91 3.79 -13.89 -10.28
CA PHE A 91 4.72 -14.86 -10.87
C PHE A 91 5.73 -15.45 -9.88
N PHE A 92 6.17 -14.66 -8.89
CA PHE A 92 7.15 -15.09 -7.90
C PHE A 92 6.46 -15.74 -6.71
N THR A 93 6.43 -17.07 -6.66
CA THR A 93 5.80 -17.83 -5.58
C THR A 93 6.64 -17.83 -4.30
N ASP A 94 7.97 -17.89 -4.42
CA ASP A 94 8.92 -18.00 -3.30
C ASP A 94 9.64 -16.68 -2.97
N ALA A 95 8.87 -15.59 -2.94
CA ALA A 95 9.38 -14.24 -2.64
C ALA A 95 8.70 -13.59 -1.44
N LEU A 96 9.37 -12.62 -0.82
CA LEU A 96 8.73 -11.65 0.05
C LEU A 96 7.95 -10.65 -0.83
N LYS A 97 6.62 -10.74 -0.80
CA LYS A 97 5.72 -9.88 -1.57
C LYS A 97 5.40 -8.62 -0.76
N VAL A 98 5.85 -7.48 -1.25
CA VAL A 98 5.64 -6.17 -0.61
C VAL A 98 4.71 -5.33 -1.46
N HIS A 99 3.76 -4.65 -0.83
CA HIS A 99 2.91 -3.64 -1.46
C HIS A 99 3.10 -2.29 -0.81
N LEU A 100 3.56 -1.30 -1.59
CA LEU A 100 3.66 0.08 -1.15
C LEU A 100 2.38 0.83 -1.49
N ILE A 101 1.69 1.31 -0.47
CA ILE A 101 0.51 2.16 -0.62
C ILE A 101 0.85 3.59 -0.22
N THR A 102 0.02 4.54 -0.61
CA THR A 102 0.17 5.95 -0.21
C THR A 102 -1.19 6.63 -0.22
N ASP A 103 -1.35 7.69 0.55
CA ASP A 103 -2.51 8.57 0.42
C ASP A 103 -2.60 9.11 -1.03
N PRO A 104 -3.80 9.10 -1.66
CA PRO A 104 -3.98 9.60 -3.03
C PRO A 104 -3.58 11.06 -3.24
N THR A 105 -3.71 11.91 -2.22
CA THR A 105 -3.30 13.32 -2.27
C THR A 105 -1.79 13.42 -2.27
N VAL A 106 -1.11 12.71 -1.35
CA VAL A 106 0.35 12.64 -1.32
C VAL A 106 0.92 12.03 -2.61
N ALA A 107 0.26 11.02 -3.18
CA ALA A 107 0.62 10.46 -4.47
C ALA A 107 0.57 11.52 -5.58
N ALA A 108 -0.52 12.28 -5.64
CA ALA A 108 -0.71 13.34 -6.62
C ALA A 108 0.34 14.46 -6.46
N GLU A 109 0.62 14.89 -5.23
CA GLU A 109 1.70 15.86 -4.92
C GLU A 109 3.06 15.37 -5.39
N ARG A 110 3.42 14.11 -5.09
CA ARG A 110 4.69 13.50 -5.49
C ARG A 110 4.84 13.39 -7.00
N VAL A 111 3.74 13.16 -7.72
CA VAL A 111 3.76 13.06 -9.17
C VAL A 111 3.83 14.45 -9.81
N LEU A 112 3.10 15.43 -9.27
CA LEU A 112 3.18 16.84 -9.68
C LEU A 112 4.57 17.45 -9.48
N GLY A 113 5.25 17.09 -8.39
CA GLY A 113 6.61 17.57 -8.10
C GLY A 113 7.70 16.97 -9.00
N ARG A 114 7.38 15.99 -9.85
CA ARG A 114 8.35 15.42 -10.80
C ARG A 114 8.50 16.32 -12.02
N PRO A 115 9.67 16.31 -12.67
CA PRO A 115 9.81 16.94 -14.00
C PRO A 115 8.72 16.39 -14.92
N SER A 116 7.99 17.29 -15.58
CA SER A 116 6.95 16.90 -16.52
C SER A 116 7.52 15.99 -17.60
N SER A 117 6.77 14.96 -17.96
CA SER A 117 7.10 14.11 -19.10
C SER A 117 6.01 14.24 -20.17
N GLU A 118 6.31 13.82 -21.41
CA GLU A 118 5.31 13.78 -22.49
C GLU A 118 4.08 12.92 -22.14
N VAL A 119 4.17 12.07 -21.11
CA VAL A 119 3.13 11.12 -20.70
C VAL A 119 2.43 11.55 -19.39
N GLU A 120 3.11 12.32 -18.54
CA GLU A 120 2.63 12.75 -17.22
C GLU A 120 2.92 14.24 -17.05
N SER A 121 1.92 15.06 -17.37
CA SER A 121 1.87 16.48 -17.06
C SER A 121 0.49 16.76 -16.49
N TYR A 122 0.44 17.39 -15.32
CA TYR A 122 -0.80 17.70 -14.61
C TYR A 122 -0.78 19.18 -14.26
N ALA A 123 -1.89 19.88 -14.49
CA ALA A 123 -1.99 21.30 -14.20
C ALA A 123 -2.36 21.56 -12.74
N THR A 124 -3.09 20.64 -12.10
CA THR A 124 -3.60 20.80 -10.72
C THR A 124 -3.52 19.51 -9.90
N LEU A 125 -3.56 19.66 -8.58
CA LEU A 125 -3.64 18.54 -7.63
C LEU A 125 -4.89 17.68 -7.84
N VAL A 126 -6.03 18.31 -8.11
CA VAL A 126 -7.30 17.63 -8.36
C VAL A 126 -7.22 16.78 -9.63
N GLU A 127 -6.69 17.34 -10.71
CA GLU A 127 -6.48 16.62 -11.97
C GLU A 127 -5.50 15.46 -11.80
N ALA A 128 -4.36 15.69 -11.13
CA ALA A 128 -3.38 14.66 -10.85
C ALA A 128 -4.01 13.49 -10.09
N ARG A 129 -4.74 13.78 -9.00
CA ARG A 129 -5.42 12.75 -8.21
C ARG A 129 -6.42 11.94 -9.05
N GLN A 130 -7.25 12.61 -9.85
CA GLN A 130 -8.25 11.97 -10.69
C GLN A 130 -7.60 11.06 -11.75
N ARG A 131 -6.59 11.56 -12.47
CA ARG A 131 -5.90 10.81 -13.53
C ARG A 131 -5.12 9.61 -12.98
N LEU A 132 -4.54 9.75 -11.79
CA LEU A 132 -3.89 8.62 -11.10
C LEU A 132 -4.92 7.55 -10.70
N ARG A 133 -6.10 7.95 -10.21
CA ARG A 133 -7.21 7.02 -9.91
C ARG A 133 -7.66 6.27 -11.15
N GLU A 134 -7.99 6.98 -12.23
CA GLU A 134 -8.42 6.40 -13.51
C GLU A 134 -7.39 5.40 -14.05
N ARG A 135 -6.11 5.75 -14.01
CA ARG A 135 -5.03 4.86 -14.43
C ARG A 135 -4.96 3.62 -13.53
N SER A 136 -5.05 3.79 -12.22
CA SER A 136 -5.00 2.67 -11.29
C SER A 136 -6.17 1.70 -11.51
N GLU A 137 -7.38 2.22 -11.74
CA GLU A 137 -8.59 1.45 -12.00
C GLU A 137 -8.52 0.72 -13.35
N SER A 138 -8.06 1.40 -14.42
CA SER A 138 -7.83 0.79 -15.73
C SER A 138 -6.84 -0.39 -15.63
N GLU A 139 -5.75 -0.24 -14.88
CA GLU A 139 -4.80 -1.32 -14.65
C GLU A 139 -5.39 -2.48 -13.86
N ARG A 140 -6.19 -2.18 -12.83
CA ARG A 140 -6.88 -3.21 -12.05
C ARG A 140 -7.84 -4.00 -12.93
N ALA A 141 -8.65 -3.32 -13.75
CA ALA A 141 -9.59 -3.95 -14.66
C ALA A 141 -8.87 -4.89 -15.63
N ARG A 142 -7.76 -4.44 -16.22
CA ARG A 142 -6.93 -5.29 -17.09
C ARG A 142 -6.41 -6.52 -16.35
N PHE A 143 -5.87 -6.37 -15.14
CA PHE A 143 -5.34 -7.52 -14.39
C PHE A 143 -6.42 -8.53 -13.96
N LEU A 144 -7.62 -8.06 -13.66
CA LEU A 144 -8.78 -8.92 -13.40
C LEU A 144 -9.18 -9.72 -14.64
N VAL A 145 -9.28 -9.06 -15.80
CA VAL A 145 -9.67 -9.72 -17.06
C VAL A 145 -8.60 -10.72 -17.51
N THR A 146 -7.33 -10.34 -17.47
CA THR A 146 -6.23 -11.15 -18.02
C THR A 146 -5.78 -12.26 -17.07
N TYR A 147 -5.70 -11.99 -15.76
CA TYR A 147 -5.10 -12.93 -14.79
C TYR A 147 -6.07 -13.39 -13.69
N GLY A 148 -7.28 -12.83 -13.61
CA GLY A 148 -8.16 -13.02 -12.45
C GLY A 148 -7.55 -12.46 -11.16
N ALA A 149 -6.60 -11.55 -11.26
CA ALA A 149 -5.77 -11.09 -10.15
C ALA A 149 -6.12 -9.65 -9.77
N ASP A 150 -6.61 -9.45 -8.54
CA ASP A 150 -6.90 -8.12 -8.02
C ASP A 150 -5.69 -7.52 -7.31
N LYS A 151 -5.04 -6.51 -7.91
CA LYS A 151 -3.88 -5.84 -7.31
C LYS A 151 -4.21 -5.12 -5.99
N CYS A 152 -5.48 -4.75 -5.76
CA CYS A 152 -5.93 -4.05 -4.56
C CYS A 152 -6.21 -4.99 -3.39
N ARG A 153 -6.20 -6.31 -3.62
CA ARG A 153 -6.38 -7.31 -2.56
C ARG A 153 -5.11 -7.40 -1.71
N LEU A 154 -5.19 -7.00 -0.44
CA LEU A 154 -4.02 -6.94 0.45
C LEU A 154 -3.49 -8.33 0.79
N ARG A 155 -4.36 -9.35 0.80
CA ARG A 155 -3.97 -10.76 1.02
C ARG A 155 -3.04 -11.35 -0.04
N ASN A 156 -2.85 -10.66 -1.18
CA ASN A 156 -1.86 -11.09 -2.17
C ASN A 156 -0.40 -10.87 -1.72
N TYR A 157 -0.20 -10.09 -0.65
CA TYR A 157 1.12 -9.66 -0.19
C TYR A 157 1.45 -10.19 1.20
N ASN A 158 2.75 -10.27 1.52
CA ASN A 158 3.23 -10.59 2.85
C ASN A 158 3.32 -9.36 3.75
N LEU A 159 3.64 -8.21 3.15
CA LEU A 159 3.85 -6.94 3.83
C LEU A 159 3.21 -5.81 3.03
N VAL A 160 2.44 -4.95 3.69
CA VAL A 160 1.91 -3.72 3.12
C VAL A 160 2.53 -2.56 3.89
N CYS A 161 3.26 -1.68 3.18
CA CYS A 161 3.88 -0.50 3.79
C CYS A 161 3.23 0.76 3.25
N ASP A 162 2.75 1.59 4.17
CA ASP A 162 2.22 2.90 3.87
C ASP A 162 3.33 3.93 3.82
N SER A 163 3.56 4.48 2.63
CA SER A 163 4.58 5.50 2.41
C SER A 163 4.05 6.92 2.51
N THR A 164 2.85 7.16 3.05
CA THR A 164 2.26 8.50 3.16
C THR A 164 3.19 9.45 3.90
N ARG A 165 3.59 9.09 5.14
CA ARG A 165 4.56 9.85 5.93
C ARG A 165 5.86 9.13 6.23
N ALA A 166 5.88 7.79 6.18
CA ALA A 166 7.09 7.02 6.37
C ALA A 166 8.13 7.36 5.30
N THR A 167 9.36 7.62 5.73
CA THR A 167 10.49 7.88 4.86
C THR A 167 10.89 6.62 4.08
N PRO A 168 11.56 6.76 2.92
CA PRO A 168 12.08 5.60 2.20
C PRO A 168 12.99 4.71 3.05
N ASP A 169 13.79 5.30 3.95
CA ASP A 169 14.71 4.55 4.80
C ASP A 169 13.97 3.74 5.88
N GLU A 170 12.95 4.32 6.53
CA GLU A 170 12.09 3.57 7.45
C GLU A 170 11.44 2.37 6.75
N ILE A 171 10.91 2.56 5.53
CA ILE A 171 10.29 1.48 4.75
C ILE A 171 11.31 0.39 4.39
N VAL A 172 12.51 0.79 3.94
CA VAL A 172 13.60 -0.13 3.60
C VAL A 172 14.01 -0.96 4.82
N ASP A 173 14.13 -0.34 6.00
CA ASP A 173 14.47 -1.02 7.25
C ASP A 173 13.42 -2.08 7.61
N GLN A 174 12.13 -1.76 7.47
CA GLN A 174 11.05 -2.72 7.75
C GLN A 174 11.02 -3.88 6.75
N ILE A 175 11.22 -3.60 5.46
CA ILE A 175 11.29 -4.65 4.43
C ILE A 175 12.50 -5.55 4.66
N ALA A 176 13.67 -4.98 4.98
CA ALA A 176 14.87 -5.74 5.30
C ALA A 176 14.69 -6.62 6.55
N ALA A 177 14.05 -6.09 7.60
CA ALA A 177 13.72 -6.85 8.80
C ALA A 177 12.73 -7.99 8.52
N ALA A 178 11.71 -7.76 7.68
CA ALA A 178 10.79 -8.80 7.23
C ALA A 178 11.49 -9.89 6.40
N PHE A 179 12.42 -9.48 5.53
CA PHE A 179 13.21 -10.37 4.69
C PHE A 179 14.11 -11.29 5.52
N HIS A 180 14.82 -10.73 6.50
CA HIS A 180 15.63 -11.50 7.46
C HIS A 180 14.80 -12.26 8.52
N GLY A 181 13.48 -12.08 8.55
CA GLY A 181 12.58 -12.76 9.47
C GLY A 181 12.64 -12.24 10.91
N THR A 182 13.13 -11.02 11.13
CA THR A 182 13.16 -10.37 12.45
C THR A 182 11.92 -9.52 12.72
N LEU A 183 11.17 -9.13 11.68
CA LEU A 183 9.91 -8.39 11.83
C LEU A 183 8.71 -9.35 11.85
N ALA A 184 8.01 -9.40 13.00
CA ALA A 184 6.76 -10.14 13.22
C ALA A 184 6.69 -11.47 12.43
N PRO A 185 7.64 -12.40 12.65
CA PRO A 185 7.86 -13.54 11.76
C PRO A 185 6.63 -14.44 11.63
N GLN A 186 5.82 -14.56 12.69
CA GLN A 186 4.57 -15.32 12.65
C GLN A 186 3.55 -14.69 11.70
N THR A 187 3.35 -13.37 11.72
CA THR A 187 2.42 -12.69 10.81
C THR A 187 2.92 -12.76 9.37
N VAL A 188 4.18 -12.40 9.11
CA VAL A 188 4.74 -12.34 7.75
C VAL A 188 4.85 -13.74 7.10
N ARG A 189 5.00 -14.81 7.88
CA ARG A 189 5.12 -16.19 7.37
C ARG A 189 3.82 -16.97 7.40
N SER A 190 3.04 -16.85 8.47
CA SER A 190 1.92 -17.77 8.76
C SER A 190 0.54 -17.13 8.67
N ALA A 191 0.43 -15.80 8.78
CA ALA A 191 -0.84 -15.08 8.68
C ALA A 191 -0.70 -13.72 7.98
N PRO A 192 -0.19 -13.68 6.73
CA PRO A 192 -0.03 -12.43 6.00
C PRO A 192 -1.38 -11.80 5.61
N PRO A 193 -1.41 -10.48 5.35
CA PRO A 193 -0.28 -9.55 5.39
C PRO A 193 -0.02 -8.98 6.80
N LEU A 194 1.25 -8.65 7.08
CA LEU A 194 1.57 -7.62 8.08
C LEU A 194 1.31 -6.25 7.44
N LEU A 195 0.60 -5.39 8.14
CA LEU A 195 0.31 -4.03 7.71
C LEU A 195 1.17 -3.05 8.52
N LEU A 196 1.83 -2.11 7.85
CA LEU A 196 2.53 -0.98 8.43
C LEU A 196 1.86 0.28 7.89
N ILE A 197 0.85 0.78 8.60
CA ILE A 197 -0.09 1.79 8.08
C ILE A 197 0.14 3.12 8.78
N ASP A 198 0.06 4.23 8.04
CA ASP A 198 0.09 5.55 8.66
C ASP A 198 -1.12 5.68 9.62
N PRO A 199 -0.90 5.91 10.93
CA PRO A 199 -1.99 5.97 11.88
C PRO A 199 -3.02 7.06 11.56
N ARG A 200 -2.64 8.11 10.81
CA ARG A 200 -3.56 9.19 10.38
C ARG A 200 -4.53 8.75 9.29
N ARG A 201 -4.35 7.57 8.70
CA ARG A 201 -5.22 7.00 7.66
C ARG A 201 -6.17 5.91 8.18
N ILE A 202 -6.21 5.69 9.49
CA ILE A 202 -7.02 4.64 10.12
C ILE A 202 -8.25 5.28 10.76
N TYR A 203 -9.43 4.87 10.29
CA TYR A 203 -10.70 5.29 10.88
C TYR A 203 -10.95 4.57 12.22
N PRO A 204 -11.34 5.29 13.28
CA PRO A 204 -11.80 4.68 14.52
C PRO A 204 -13.21 4.10 14.36
N THR A 205 -13.51 3.09 15.14
CA THR A 205 -14.84 2.42 15.24
C THR A 205 -15.39 2.45 16.67
N GLN A 206 -14.76 3.24 17.54
CA GLN A 206 -15.16 3.43 18.93
C GLN A 206 -15.14 4.92 19.23
N GLU A 207 -16.02 5.35 20.14
CA GLU A 207 -16.06 6.74 20.60
C GLU A 207 -14.75 7.13 21.28
N SER A 208 -14.25 8.34 20.95
CA SER A 208 -12.97 8.83 21.46
C SER A 208 -13.04 9.36 22.89
N GLN A 209 -14.24 9.49 23.48
CA GLN A 209 -14.45 10.03 24.84
C GLN A 209 -13.65 9.25 25.89
N ALA A 210 -13.64 7.92 25.81
CA ALA A 210 -12.91 7.05 26.72
C ALA A 210 -11.37 7.21 26.63
N LEU A 211 -10.88 7.87 25.57
CA LEU A 211 -9.45 8.07 25.31
C LEU A 211 -8.96 9.48 25.66
N ARG A 212 -9.86 10.39 26.05
CA ARG A 212 -9.49 11.77 26.41
C ARG A 212 -8.60 11.79 27.65
N ASP A 213 -8.92 10.96 28.64
CA ASP A 213 -8.19 10.83 29.90
C ASP A 213 -7.16 9.68 29.89
N GLU A 214 -6.58 9.38 28.72
CA GLU A 214 -5.51 8.38 28.57
C GLU A 214 -4.35 8.64 29.52
N ASP A 215 -3.89 7.59 30.20
CA ASP A 215 -2.76 7.62 31.11
C ASP A 215 -1.50 8.18 30.39
N PRO A 216 -0.97 9.34 30.81
CA PRO A 216 0.22 9.92 30.20
C PRO A 216 1.43 8.98 30.20
N GLU A 217 1.56 8.11 31.21
CA GLU A 217 2.67 7.16 31.29
C GLU A 217 2.53 6.05 30.24
N PHE A 218 1.31 5.62 29.95
CA PHE A 218 1.06 4.69 28.84
C PHE A 218 1.47 5.29 27.50
N VAL A 219 1.08 6.54 27.22
CA VAL A 219 1.44 7.24 25.98
C VAL A 219 2.97 7.41 25.88
N ALA A 220 3.62 7.80 26.98
CA ALA A 220 5.07 7.95 27.04
C ALA A 220 5.80 6.61 26.87
N ALA A 221 5.29 5.52 27.45
CA ALA A 221 5.85 4.19 27.30
C ALA A 221 5.80 3.71 25.85
N ILE A 222 4.68 3.96 25.14
CA ILE A 222 4.57 3.69 23.70
C ILE A 222 5.59 4.52 22.92
N GLY A 223 5.71 5.82 23.21
CA GLY A 223 6.69 6.70 22.58
C GLY A 223 8.13 6.20 22.72
N ARG A 224 8.52 5.76 23.92
CA ARG A 224 9.85 5.18 24.19
C ARG A 224 10.08 3.84 23.48
N ALA A 225 9.04 3.02 23.35
CA ALA A 225 9.12 1.72 22.70
C ALA A 225 9.27 1.87 21.16
N GLY A 226 8.68 2.92 20.59
CA GLY A 226 8.69 3.18 19.16
C GLY A 226 7.71 2.31 18.37
N PRO A 227 7.54 2.59 17.06
CA PRO A 227 6.50 1.96 16.24
C PRO A 227 6.70 0.44 16.07
N GLY A 228 7.96 -0.03 15.97
CA GLY A 228 8.27 -1.45 15.80
C GLY A 228 8.02 -2.33 17.02
N ALA A 229 7.93 -1.75 18.22
CA ALA A 229 7.66 -2.47 19.46
C ALA A 229 6.16 -2.48 19.85
N LEU A 230 5.33 -1.75 19.11
CA LEU A 230 3.90 -1.69 19.35
C LEU A 230 3.27 -3.05 19.02
N ALA A 231 2.55 -3.64 19.97
CA ALA A 231 1.79 -4.85 19.71
C ALA A 231 0.79 -4.60 18.57
N PRO A 232 0.74 -5.45 17.52
CA PRO A 232 -0.03 -5.16 16.33
C PRO A 232 -1.50 -4.84 16.61
N LEU A 233 -2.02 -3.81 15.96
CA LEU A 233 -3.45 -3.51 15.93
C LEU A 233 -4.20 -4.57 15.10
N ARG A 234 -5.53 -4.62 15.24
CA ARG A 234 -6.37 -5.36 14.29
C ARG A 234 -7.10 -4.35 13.41
N LEU A 235 -6.85 -4.40 12.11
CA LEU A 235 -7.47 -3.48 11.16
C LEU A 235 -8.34 -4.24 10.17
N GLY A 236 -9.50 -3.68 9.84
CA GLY A 236 -10.23 -4.06 8.64
C GLY A 236 -9.88 -3.15 7.47
N PHE A 237 -10.16 -3.63 6.26
CA PHE A 237 -9.93 -2.87 5.03
C PHE A 237 -11.12 -3.00 4.08
N ALA A 238 -11.75 -1.89 3.71
CA ALA A 238 -12.85 -1.85 2.76
C ALA A 238 -12.85 -0.52 2.01
N ASP A 239 -13.25 -0.54 0.73
CA ASP A 239 -13.33 0.65 -0.14
C ASP A 239 -12.06 1.54 -0.12
N ASN A 240 -10.88 0.90 -0.09
CA ASN A 240 -9.56 1.53 0.04
C ASN A 240 -9.31 2.28 1.36
N GLN A 241 -10.02 1.92 2.43
CA GLN A 241 -9.96 2.58 3.72
C GLN A 241 -9.62 1.57 4.83
N PHE A 242 -8.72 1.97 5.73
CA PHE A 242 -8.40 1.19 6.93
C PHE A 242 -9.25 1.64 8.09
N PHE A 243 -9.76 0.70 8.88
CA PHE A 243 -10.45 1.00 10.12
C PHE A 243 -9.98 0.11 11.26
N ALA A 244 -9.94 0.65 12.47
CA ALA A 244 -9.54 -0.08 13.66
C ALA A 244 -10.66 -1.04 14.09
N VAL A 245 -10.36 -2.34 14.23
CA VAL A 245 -11.25 -3.32 14.86
C VAL A 245 -10.86 -3.50 16.33
N ASP A 246 -9.57 -3.46 16.62
CA ASP A 246 -9.02 -3.47 17.98
C ASP A 246 -7.74 -2.63 18.07
N GLY A 247 -7.51 -2.09 19.27
CA GLY A 247 -6.28 -1.36 19.61
C GLY A 247 -6.39 0.16 19.52
N HIS A 248 -7.59 0.74 19.58
CA HIS A 248 -7.83 2.19 19.51
C HIS A 248 -6.98 2.99 20.51
N ARG A 249 -6.79 2.47 21.73
CA ARG A 249 -5.88 3.04 22.74
C ARG A 249 -4.43 3.13 22.25
N ARG A 250 -3.90 2.06 21.64
CA ARG A 250 -2.55 2.04 21.05
C ARG A 250 -2.46 2.95 19.83
N LEU A 251 -3.49 2.98 19.00
CA LEU A 251 -3.57 3.89 17.85
C LEU A 251 -3.55 5.36 18.28
N SER A 252 -4.36 5.71 19.28
CA SER A 252 -4.38 7.04 19.90
C SER A 252 -3.02 7.44 20.46
N ALA A 253 -2.33 6.54 21.18
CA ALA A 253 -0.98 6.77 21.66
C ALA A 253 0.04 6.95 20.51
N ALA A 254 -0.08 6.20 19.42
CA ALA A 254 0.79 6.34 18.25
C ALA A 254 0.61 7.70 17.55
N LEU A 255 -0.64 8.18 17.43
CA LEU A 255 -0.94 9.51 16.90
C LEU A 255 -0.34 10.62 17.78
N ARG A 256 -0.46 10.50 19.11
CA ARG A 256 0.10 11.47 20.06
C ARG A 256 1.63 11.50 20.06
N ASN A 257 2.29 10.41 19.68
CA ASN A 257 3.74 10.33 19.50
C ASN A 257 4.19 10.58 18.04
N ASP A 258 3.27 10.99 17.16
CA ASP A 258 3.50 11.27 15.74
C ASP A 258 4.20 10.15 14.97
N PHE A 259 3.88 8.89 15.27
CA PHE A 259 4.45 7.76 14.54
C PHE A 259 4.10 7.82 13.07
N SER A 260 5.08 7.55 12.19
CA SER A 260 4.91 7.50 10.74
C SER A 260 4.12 6.27 10.26
N PHE A 261 4.13 5.19 11.06
CA PHE A 261 3.34 3.98 10.83
C PHE A 261 3.04 3.24 12.14
N VAL A 262 2.04 2.36 12.11
CA VAL A 262 1.73 1.39 13.17
C VAL A 262 1.65 -0.03 12.59
N PRO A 263 2.17 -1.04 13.30
CA PRO A 263 2.01 -2.43 12.90
C PRO A 263 0.59 -2.93 13.15
N ALA A 264 0.06 -3.72 12.23
CA ALA A 264 -1.26 -4.31 12.33
C ALA A 264 -1.38 -5.65 11.59
N SER A 265 -2.29 -6.49 12.07
CA SER A 265 -2.81 -7.65 11.34
C SER A 265 -4.12 -7.30 10.63
N LEU A 266 -4.29 -7.81 9.41
CA LEU A 266 -5.55 -7.69 8.68
C LEU A 266 -6.61 -8.63 9.28
N ALA A 267 -7.64 -8.05 9.88
CA ALA A 267 -8.78 -8.78 10.43
C ALA A 267 -9.68 -9.34 9.33
N ALA A 268 -10.05 -8.49 8.36
CA ALA A 268 -10.82 -8.86 7.18
C ALA A 268 -10.66 -7.79 6.08
N GLU A 269 -10.84 -8.19 4.82
CA GLU A 269 -10.92 -7.27 3.68
C GLU A 269 -12.20 -7.44 2.85
N GLY A 270 -12.79 -6.34 2.39
CA GLY A 270 -13.97 -6.33 1.52
C GLY A 270 -15.18 -7.06 2.11
N ASP A 271 -15.58 -8.17 1.48
CA ASP A 271 -16.75 -8.97 1.88
C ASP A 271 -16.44 -10.01 2.98
N GLU A 272 -15.18 -10.10 3.43
CA GLU A 272 -14.79 -11.02 4.49
C GLU A 272 -15.41 -10.62 5.84
N PRO A 273 -15.82 -11.59 6.68
CA PRO A 273 -16.48 -11.29 7.95
C PRO A 273 -15.50 -10.74 9.00
N VAL A 274 -15.95 -9.76 9.79
CA VAL A 274 -15.21 -9.15 10.91
C VAL A 274 -15.82 -9.58 12.25
N VAL A 275 -16.54 -8.69 12.95
CA VAL A 275 -17.21 -8.92 14.24
C VAL A 275 -18.71 -9.07 13.99
N GLY A 276 -19.35 -9.99 14.71
CA GLY A 276 -20.81 -10.17 14.64
C GLY A 276 -21.32 -10.74 13.30
N GLY A 277 -20.43 -11.22 12.43
CA GLY A 277 -20.79 -11.77 11.11
C GLY A 277 -20.98 -10.71 10.01
N LEU A 278 -20.80 -9.43 10.31
CA LEU A 278 -20.79 -8.37 9.30
C LEU A 278 -19.54 -8.48 8.42
N SER A 279 -19.68 -8.19 7.13
CA SER A 279 -18.52 -8.02 6.24
C SER A 279 -17.68 -6.80 6.65
N ALA A 280 -16.42 -6.73 6.21
CA ALA A 280 -15.57 -5.58 6.49
C ALA A 280 -16.18 -4.28 5.97
N LYS A 281 -16.81 -4.34 4.79
CA LYS A 281 -17.57 -3.22 4.23
C LYS A 281 -18.76 -2.82 5.10
N ALA A 282 -19.63 -3.77 5.43
CA ALA A 282 -20.81 -3.47 6.25
C ALA A 282 -20.43 -2.95 7.65
N TYR A 283 -19.35 -3.47 8.23
CA TYR A 283 -18.83 -3.03 9.52
C TYR A 283 -18.28 -1.60 9.47
N LEU A 284 -17.54 -1.25 8.40
CA LEU A 284 -17.07 0.12 8.17
C LEU A 284 -18.27 1.09 8.06
N GLU A 285 -19.28 0.72 7.27
CA GLU A 285 -20.47 1.53 7.05
C GLU A 285 -21.31 1.73 8.32
N SER A 286 -21.40 0.71 9.18
CA SER A 286 -22.17 0.78 10.43
C SER A 286 -21.46 1.49 11.57
N GLU A 287 -20.15 1.28 11.72
CA GLU A 287 -19.42 1.73 12.91
C GLU A 287 -18.71 3.07 12.71
N VAL A 288 -18.41 3.45 11.46
CA VAL A 288 -17.71 4.71 11.16
C VAL A 288 -18.70 5.74 10.67
N GLY A 289 -19.29 6.48 11.61
CA GLY A 289 -20.17 7.62 11.37
C GLY A 289 -19.45 8.98 11.45
N PRO A 290 -20.07 10.09 10.99
CA PRO A 290 -19.44 11.42 10.99
C PRO A 290 -18.96 11.88 12.37
N SER A 291 -19.76 11.66 13.43
CA SER A 291 -19.41 12.07 14.80
C SER A 291 -18.11 11.43 15.27
N ILE A 292 -17.98 10.12 15.10
CA ILE A 292 -16.78 9.36 15.49
C ILE A 292 -15.54 9.87 14.75
N VAL A 293 -15.68 10.19 13.46
CA VAL A 293 -14.57 10.76 12.66
C VAL A 293 -14.19 12.15 13.16
N TYR A 294 -15.15 13.03 13.39
CA TYR A 294 -14.88 14.41 13.84
C TYR A 294 -14.30 14.45 15.25
N ASP A 295 -14.84 13.68 16.19
CA ASP A 295 -14.34 13.63 17.57
C ASP A 295 -12.91 13.08 17.62
N TRP A 296 -12.56 12.15 16.72
CA TRP A 296 -11.22 11.61 16.60
C TRP A 296 -10.24 12.60 15.94
N ALA A 297 -10.70 13.27 14.88
CA ALA A 297 -9.95 14.31 14.20
C ALA A 297 -9.61 15.47 15.16
N GLU A 298 -10.59 15.89 15.96
CA GLU A 298 -10.41 16.91 17.00
C GLU A 298 -9.43 16.44 18.07
N LEU A 299 -9.62 15.23 18.63
CA LEU A 299 -8.79 14.70 19.72
C LEU A 299 -7.29 14.65 19.35
N HIS A 300 -6.99 14.40 18.08
CA HIS A 300 -5.63 14.19 17.60
C HIS A 300 -5.10 15.32 16.72
N GLY A 301 -5.88 16.39 16.50
CA GLY A 301 -5.49 17.51 15.65
C GLY A 301 -5.14 17.08 14.22
N LEU A 302 -5.93 16.19 13.62
CA LEU A 302 -5.67 15.60 12.31
C LEU A 302 -6.76 15.95 11.30
N GLU A 303 -6.37 16.05 10.03
CA GLU A 303 -7.31 16.13 8.91
C GLU A 303 -7.61 14.71 8.42
N LEU A 304 -8.76 14.17 8.83
CA LEU A 304 -9.26 12.88 8.36
C LEU A 304 -10.55 13.12 7.55
N PRO A 305 -10.51 12.97 6.21
CA PRO A 305 -11.71 13.16 5.41
C PRO A 305 -12.76 12.12 5.79
N LEU A 306 -14.04 12.46 5.61
CA LEU A 306 -15.11 11.46 5.76
C LEU A 306 -14.85 10.27 4.83
N PRO A 307 -15.20 9.05 5.27
CA PRO A 307 -15.08 7.85 4.44
C PRO A 307 -15.99 7.92 3.21
N GLU A 308 -15.68 7.13 2.17
CA GLU A 308 -16.34 7.25 0.86
C GLU A 308 -17.87 7.09 0.98
N HIS A 309 -18.36 6.18 1.82
CA HIS A 309 -19.80 5.96 2.05
C HIS A 309 -20.54 7.14 2.71
N LEU A 310 -19.81 8.07 3.32
CA LEU A 310 -20.38 9.27 3.96
C LEU A 310 -20.18 10.55 3.14
N ARG A 311 -19.41 10.49 2.05
CA ARG A 311 -19.28 11.62 1.14
C ARG A 311 -20.56 11.69 0.33
N GLN A 312 -21.35 12.74 0.53
CA GLN A 312 -22.44 13.04 -0.40
C GLN A 312 -21.81 13.19 -1.79
N GLU A 313 -22.22 12.37 -2.75
CA GLU A 313 -22.00 12.66 -4.16
C GLU A 313 -22.63 14.02 -4.41
N SER A 314 -21.81 15.08 -4.46
CA SER A 314 -22.27 16.31 -5.07
C SER A 314 -22.57 15.93 -6.51
N PRO A 315 -23.82 16.10 -7.00
CA PRO A 315 -24.07 15.94 -8.42
C PRO A 315 -23.13 16.93 -9.10
N VAL A 316 -22.28 16.40 -9.98
CA VAL A 316 -21.50 17.20 -10.91
C VAL A 316 -22.51 18.13 -11.56
N GLY A 317 -22.43 19.42 -11.25
CA GLY A 317 -23.36 20.42 -11.77
C GLY A 317 -23.35 20.37 -13.29
N ASP A 318 -24.56 20.31 -13.85
CA ASP A 318 -24.87 20.41 -15.28
C ASP A 318 -24.16 21.59 -15.97
#